data_AF-A0A2A2B5B4-F1
#
_entry.id   AF-A0A2A2B5B4-F1
#
_cell.length_a   1.000
_cell.length_b   1.000
_cell.length_c   1.000
_cell.angle_alpha   90.00
_cell.angle_beta   90.00
_cell.angle_gamma   90.00
#
_symmetry.space_group_name_H-M   'P 1'
#
loop_
_entity.id
_entity.type
_entity.pdbx_description
1 polymer ?
#
loop_
_entity_poly.entity_id
_entity_poly.type
_entity_poly.pdbx_seq_one_letter_code
_entity_poly.pdbx_strand_id
1 'polypeptide(L)'
;MSSYLCLTDYEKNLIDSALLILMQKNIQYSNQSTEDFIQQHYQNFNLTLFELCAKIKSPDFDKNMSLSSKEIKSIKKGLTSLYSLISQKAVKKKEANQKDDYKSYKLQIIELEKKLG
;
A
#
# COMPACT_ATOMS: atom_id res chain seq x y z
N MET A 1 0.83 23.31 -14.61
CA MET A 1 0.24 23.31 -13.26
C MET A 1 0.61 22.00 -12.58
N SER A 2 1.42 22.04 -11.53
CA SER A 2 1.71 20.85 -10.70
C SER A 2 0.46 20.56 -9.87
N SER A 3 -0.33 19.56 -10.23
CA SER A 3 -1.40 19.07 -9.37
C SER A 3 -0.76 18.29 -8.22
N TYR A 4 -0.52 18.96 -7.10
CA TYR A 4 -0.07 18.27 -5.89
C TYR A 4 -1.11 17.22 -5.49
N LEU A 5 -0.64 16.01 -5.20
CA LEU A 5 -1.50 14.93 -4.76
C LEU A 5 -1.90 15.19 -3.31
N CYS A 6 -3.09 15.77 -3.12
CA CYS A 6 -3.65 16.01 -1.79
C CYS A 6 -4.32 14.74 -1.27
N LEU A 7 -3.79 14.15 -0.21
CA LEU A 7 -4.36 12.95 0.43
C LEU A 7 -4.97 13.31 1.78
N THR A 8 -6.18 12.81 2.03
CA THR A 8 -6.80 12.82 3.34
C THR A 8 -6.01 11.94 4.31
N ASP A 9 -6.14 12.18 5.61
CA ASP A 9 -5.51 11.34 6.63
C ASP A 9 -5.94 9.87 6.51
N TYR A 10 -7.20 9.63 6.12
CA TYR A 10 -7.69 8.29 5.83
C TYR A 10 -6.94 7.62 4.67
N GLU A 11 -6.80 8.32 3.54
CA GLU A 11 -6.06 7.80 2.38
C GLU A 11 -4.58 7.55 2.73
N LYS A 12 -3.94 8.46 3.48
CA LYS A 12 -2.56 8.27 3.97
C LYS A 12 -2.43 7.01 4.81
N ASN A 13 -3.36 6.79 5.74
CA ASN A 13 -3.40 5.58 6.58
C ASN A 13 -3.67 4.31 5.78
N LEU A 14 -4.52 4.38 4.74
CA LEU A 14 -4.80 3.27 3.85
C LEU A 14 -3.55 2.87 3.06
N ILE A 15 -2.81 3.86 2.51
CA ILE A 15 -1.54 3.61 1.83
C ILE A 15 -0.51 3.03 2.78
N ASP A 16 -0.36 3.61 3.98
CA ASP A 16 0.58 3.12 4.99
C ASP A 16 0.31 1.65 5.34
N SER A 17 -0.94 1.30 5.61
CA SER A 17 -1.36 -0.09 5.87
C SER A 17 -1.02 -1.02 4.70
N ALA A 18 -1.23 -0.54 3.47
CA ALA A 18 -0.97 -1.28 2.25
C ALA A 18 0.54 -1.53 2.02
N LEU A 19 1.38 -0.54 2.30
CA LEU A 19 2.83 -0.64 2.23
C LEU A 19 3.38 -1.58 3.31
N LEU A 20 2.89 -1.47 4.55
CA LEU A 20 3.27 -2.37 5.65
C LEU A 20 2.95 -3.84 5.35
N ILE A 21 1.80 -4.12 4.75
CA ILE A 21 1.45 -5.49 4.31
C ILE A 21 2.43 -5.97 3.23
N LEU A 22 2.80 -5.12 2.28
CA LEU A 22 3.77 -5.48 1.26
C LEU A 22 5.15 -5.77 1.86
N MET A 23 5.56 -4.99 2.87
CA MET A 23 6.81 -5.23 3.59
C MET A 23 6.81 -6.57 4.32
N GLN A 24 5.70 -6.91 5.00
CA GLN A 24 5.54 -8.21 5.66
C GLN A 24 5.67 -9.37 4.66
N LYS A 25 5.07 -9.26 3.48
CA LYS A 25 5.22 -10.26 2.41
C LYS A 25 6.67 -10.37 1.94
N ASN A 26 7.36 -9.26 1.75
CA ASN A 26 8.76 -9.25 1.35
C ASN A 26 9.67 -9.90 2.42
N ILE A 27 9.40 -9.69 3.71
CA ILE A 27 10.12 -10.38 4.81
C ILE A 27 9.92 -11.89 4.70
N GLN A 28 8.68 -12.33 4.47
CA GLN A 28 8.38 -13.76 4.29
C GLN A 28 9.14 -14.35 3.09
N TYR A 29 9.14 -13.66 1.94
CA TYR A 29 9.87 -14.13 0.75
C TYR A 29 11.39 -14.11 0.94
N SER A 30 11.93 -13.09 1.63
CA SER A 30 13.34 -13.02 1.99
C SER A 30 13.74 -14.24 2.84
N ASN A 31 12.99 -14.52 3.91
CA ASN A 31 13.27 -15.63 4.82
C ASN A 31 13.10 -17.02 4.19
N GLN A 32 12.32 -17.14 3.10
CA GLN A 32 12.13 -18.39 2.36
C GLN A 32 13.21 -18.65 1.31
N SER A 33 14.00 -17.63 0.96
CA SER A 33 15.05 -17.76 -0.04
C SER A 33 16.35 -18.23 0.58
N THR A 34 17.03 -19.17 -0.08
CA THR A 34 18.41 -19.56 0.23
C THR A 34 19.45 -18.75 -0.57
N GLU A 35 19.00 -17.93 -1.52
CA GLU A 35 19.86 -17.08 -2.33
C GLU A 35 20.03 -15.69 -1.72
N ASP A 36 21.27 -15.33 -1.36
CA ASP A 36 21.62 -14.04 -0.75
C ASP A 36 21.17 -12.83 -1.59
N PHE A 37 21.28 -12.93 -2.91
CA PHE A 37 20.84 -11.85 -3.81
C PHE A 37 19.34 -11.57 -3.70
N ILE A 38 18.52 -12.63 -3.61
CA ILE A 38 17.08 -12.50 -3.44
C ILE A 38 16.75 -11.95 -2.05
N GLN A 39 17.48 -12.37 -1.01
CA GLN A 39 17.31 -11.83 0.34
C GLN A 39 17.58 -10.33 0.39
N GLN A 40 18.72 -9.90 -0.16
CA GLN A 40 19.11 -8.49 -0.25
C GLN A 40 18.13 -7.66 -1.08
N HIS A 41 17.62 -8.21 -2.19
CA HIS A 41 16.61 -7.54 -3.00
C HIS A 41 15.37 -7.17 -2.17
N TYR A 42 14.82 -8.11 -1.40
CA TYR A 42 13.64 -7.86 -0.58
C TYR A 42 13.91 -6.93 0.61
N GLN A 43 15.10 -7.00 1.21
CA GLN A 43 15.51 -6.07 2.27
C GLN A 43 15.62 -4.63 1.74
N ASN A 44 16.31 -4.43 0.61
CA ASN A 44 16.43 -3.12 -0.03
C ASN A 44 15.08 -2.58 -0.46
N PHE A 45 14.22 -3.45 -1.00
CA PHE A 45 12.87 -3.03 -1.37
C PHE A 45 12.05 -2.62 -0.15
N ASN A 46 12.19 -3.30 0.99
CA ASN A 46 11.56 -2.88 2.24
C ASN A 46 12.07 -1.54 2.75
N LEU A 47 13.35 -1.24 2.62
CA LEU A 47 13.86 0.09 2.98
C LEU A 47 13.17 1.18 2.15
N THR A 48 13.02 0.97 0.83
CA THR A 48 12.28 1.90 -0.04
C THR A 48 10.82 2.07 0.38
N LEU A 49 10.14 0.99 0.80
CA LEU A 49 8.75 1.06 1.27
C LEU A 49 8.64 1.82 2.59
N PHE A 50 9.63 1.67 3.49
CA PHE A 50 9.68 2.38 4.76
C PHE A 50 9.85 3.89 4.56
N GLU A 51 10.78 4.28 3.70
CA GLU A 51 10.99 5.68 3.33
C GLU A 51 9.72 6.29 2.72
N LEU A 52 9.00 5.53 1.89
CA LEU A 52 7.74 5.96 1.31
C LEU A 52 6.64 6.15 2.36
N CYS A 53 6.53 5.25 3.35
CA CYS A 53 5.64 5.44 4.51
C CYS A 53 5.95 6.73 5.26
N ALA A 54 7.24 6.98 5.55
CA ALA A 54 7.68 8.20 6.23
C ALA A 54 7.35 9.47 5.41
N LYS A 55 7.58 9.40 4.10
CA LYS A 55 7.26 10.48 3.17
C LYS A 55 5.77 10.83 3.17
N ILE A 56 4.88 9.83 3.06
CA ILE A 56 3.42 10.03 3.02
C ILE A 56 2.88 10.59 4.33
N LYS A 57 3.46 10.20 5.46
CA LYS A 57 3.11 10.70 6.80
C LYS A 57 3.71 12.06 7.12
N SER A 58 4.58 12.59 6.27
CA SER A 58 5.18 13.91 6.49
C SER A 58 4.09 14.99 6.55
N PRO A 59 4.15 15.91 7.53
CA PRO A 59 3.24 17.05 7.61
C PRO A 59 3.20 17.92 6.34
N ASP A 60 4.29 17.91 5.57
CA ASP A 60 4.43 18.72 4.36
C ASP A 60 4.11 17.96 3.07
N PHE A 61 3.60 16.73 3.17
CA PHE A 61 3.32 15.88 2.02
C PHE A 61 2.43 16.60 0.98
N ASP A 62 1.28 17.13 1.42
CA ASP A 62 0.30 17.75 0.53
C ASP A 62 0.73 19.13 -0.01
N LYS A 63 1.76 19.73 0.58
CA LYS A 63 2.22 21.08 0.24
C LYS A 63 3.30 21.07 -0.83
N ASN A 64 4.30 20.20 -0.65
CA ASN A 64 5.56 20.31 -1.40
C ASN A 64 6.10 18.96 -1.91
N MET A 65 5.46 17.83 -1.58
CA MET A 65 5.98 16.52 -1.98
C MET A 65 5.24 15.97 -3.19
N SER A 66 6.01 15.55 -4.18
CA SER A 66 5.51 14.74 -5.30
C SER A 66 5.88 13.28 -5.09
N LEU A 67 5.04 12.39 -5.58
CA LEU A 67 5.36 10.98 -5.73
C LEU A 67 5.94 10.74 -7.12
N SER A 68 7.08 10.06 -7.17
CA SER A 68 7.63 9.52 -8.41
C SER A 68 6.76 8.40 -8.93
N SER A 69 6.86 8.10 -10.23
CA SER A 69 6.14 6.97 -10.85
C SER A 69 6.48 5.63 -10.20
N LYS A 70 7.70 5.47 -9.66
CA LYS A 70 8.11 4.25 -8.94
C LYS A 70 7.38 4.14 -7.59
N GLU A 71 7.28 5.23 -6.85
CA GLU A 71 6.54 5.27 -5.58
C GLU A 71 5.05 5.01 -5.80
N ILE A 72 4.44 5.63 -6.83
CA ILE A 72 3.04 5.38 -7.21
C ILE A 72 2.82 3.90 -7.53
N LYS A 73 3.73 3.27 -8.31
CA LYS A 73 3.67 1.83 -8.60
C LYS A 73 3.74 0.97 -7.33
N SER A 74 4.62 1.31 -6.39
CA SER A 74 4.72 0.61 -5.11
C SER A 74 3.44 0.73 -4.29
N ILE A 75 2.83 1.92 -4.25
CA ILE A 75 1.54 2.15 -3.57
C ILE A 75 0.44 1.30 -4.19
N LYS A 76 0.29 1.34 -5.52
CA LYS A 76 -0.70 0.52 -6.25
C LYS A 76 -0.51 -0.98 -5.97
N LYS A 77 0.73 -1.47 -5.96
CA LYS A 77 1.04 -2.87 -5.62
C LYS A 77 0.67 -3.21 -4.17
N GLY A 78 0.93 -2.29 -3.24
CA GLY A 78 0.49 -2.39 -1.85
C GLY A 78 -1.03 -2.47 -1.74
N LEU A 79 -1.75 -1.55 -2.38
CA LEU A 79 -3.22 -1.47 -2.35
C LEU A 79 -3.86 -2.74 -2.92
N THR A 80 -3.32 -3.26 -4.03
CA THR A 80 -3.73 -4.57 -4.57
C THR A 80 -3.52 -5.70 -3.57
N SER A 81 -2.39 -5.70 -2.85
CA SER A 81 -2.10 -6.69 -1.80
C SER A 81 -3.05 -6.59 -0.60
N LEU A 82 -3.38 -5.37 -0.17
CA LEU A 82 -4.35 -5.12 0.90
C LEU A 82 -5.74 -5.60 0.47
N TYR A 83 -6.17 -5.26 -0.75
CA TYR A 83 -7.45 -5.71 -1.30
C TYR A 83 -7.54 -7.25 -1.36
N SER A 84 -6.47 -7.93 -1.80
CA SER A 84 -6.40 -9.39 -1.82
C SER A 84 -6.51 -9.98 -0.41
N LEU A 85 -5.89 -9.36 0.59
CA LEU A 85 -5.97 -9.79 1.99
C LEU A 85 -7.39 -9.62 2.56
N ILE A 86 -8.02 -8.47 2.31
CA ILE A 86 -9.40 -8.19 2.75
C ILE A 86 -10.37 -9.17 2.09
N SER A 87 -10.24 -9.41 0.79
CA SER A 87 -11.12 -10.35 0.08
C SER A 87 -10.99 -11.78 0.60
N GLN A 88 -9.77 -12.25 0.87
CA GLN A 88 -9.54 -13.57 1.48
C GLN A 88 -10.17 -13.67 2.87
N LYS A 89 -10.08 -12.62 3.71
CA LYS A 89 -10.72 -12.60 5.03
C LYS A 89 -12.25 -12.63 4.93
N ALA A 90 -12.83 -11.87 3.99
CA ALA A 90 -14.27 -11.85 3.75
C ALA A 90 -14.80 -13.21 3.25
N VAL A 91 -14.07 -13.90 2.37
CA VAL A 91 -14.45 -15.26 1.92
C VAL A 91 -14.40 -16.27 3.07
N LYS A 92 -13.44 -16.14 4.00
CA LYS A 92 -13.32 -17.02 5.17
C LYS A 92 -14.38 -16.78 6.24
N LYS A 93 -14.95 -15.57 6.32
CA LYS A 93 -16.02 -15.21 7.27
C LYS A 93 -17.36 -15.10 6.55
N LYS A 94 -18.14 -16.19 6.53
CA LYS A 94 -19.53 -16.18 6.04
C LYS A 94 -20.45 -15.43 7.02
N GLU A 95 -20.45 -14.10 7.00
CA GLU A 95 -21.43 -13.28 7.75
C GLU A 95 -22.00 -12.17 6.87
N ALA A 96 -23.32 -11.99 6.92
CA ALA A 96 -24.08 -11.12 6.01
C ALA A 96 -23.69 -9.63 6.08
N ASN A 97 -23.15 -9.17 7.22
CA ASN A 97 -22.79 -7.75 7.42
C ASN A 97 -21.44 -7.36 6.80
N GLN A 98 -20.53 -8.31 6.54
CA GLN A 98 -19.19 -7.99 5.99
C GLN A 98 -19.17 -7.79 4.46
N LYS A 99 -20.27 -8.16 3.75
CA LYS A 99 -20.37 -7.94 2.30
C LYS A 99 -20.39 -6.45 1.95
N ASP A 100 -21.08 -5.64 2.74
CA ASP A 100 -21.19 -4.20 2.52
C ASP A 100 -19.88 -3.49 2.86
N ASP A 101 -19.23 -3.88 3.96
CA ASP A 101 -17.89 -3.40 4.34
C ASP A 101 -16.85 -3.70 3.25
N TYR A 102 -16.86 -4.91 2.71
CA TYR A 102 -15.95 -5.30 1.61
C TYR A 102 -16.17 -4.44 0.36
N LYS A 103 -17.43 -4.20 -0.02
CA LYS A 103 -17.76 -3.35 -1.17
C LYS A 103 -17.28 -1.91 -0.94
N SER A 104 -17.43 -1.40 0.29
CA SER A 104 -16.93 -0.09 0.70
C SER A 104 -15.41 0.01 0.58
N TYR A 105 -14.64 -0.93 1.15
CA TYR A 105 -13.18 -0.94 1.03
C TYR A 105 -12.69 -1.03 -0.41
N LYS A 106 -13.35 -1.84 -1.24
CA LYS A 106 -13.03 -1.96 -2.67
C LYS A 106 -13.18 -0.62 -3.39
N LEU A 107 -14.29 0.08 -3.16
CA LEU A 107 -14.55 1.38 -3.78
C LEU A 107 -13.50 2.42 -3.37
N GLN A 108 -13.17 2.48 -2.08
CA GLN A 108 -12.16 3.41 -1.56
C GLN A 108 -10.76 3.15 -2.14
N ILE A 109 -10.36 1.88 -2.29
CA ILE A 109 -9.08 1.54 -2.93
C ILE A 109 -9.09 1.97 -4.41
N ILE A 110 -10.18 1.70 -5.15
CA ILE A 110 -10.31 2.10 -6.57
C ILE A 110 -10.25 3.62 -6.74
N GLU A 111 -10.94 4.37 -5.88
CA GLU A 111 -10.93 5.83 -5.92
C GLU A 111 -9.53 6.39 -5.66
N LEU A 112 -8.83 5.84 -4.67
CA LEU A 112 -7.46 6.21 -4.36
C LEU A 112 -6.51 5.85 -5.52
N GLU A 113 -6.65 4.69 -6.14
CA GLU A 113 -5.85 4.30 -7.31
C GLU A 113 -6.04 5.24 -8.50
N LYS A 114 -7.28 5.68 -8.76
CA LYS A 114 -7.58 6.68 -9.80
C LYS A 114 -6.95 8.02 -9.49
N LYS A 115 -6.99 8.44 -8.23
CA LYS A 115 -6.40 9.69 -7.76
C LYS A 115 -4.89 9.72 -7.90
N LEU A 116 -4.24 8.56 -7.78
CA LEU A 116 -2.80 8.38 -7.92
C LEU A 116 -2.29 8.40 -9.37
N GLY A 117 -3.17 8.41 -10.38
CA GLY A 117 -2.80 8.38 -11.81
C GLY A 117 -2.39 6.98 -12.27
#